data_AF-A0A085VDF5-F1
#
_entry.id   AF-A0A085VDF5-F1
#
_cell.length_a   1.000
_cell.length_b   1.000
_cell.length_c   1.000
_cell.angle_alpha   90.00
_cell.angle_beta   90.00
_cell.angle_gamma   90.00
#
_symmetry.space_group_name_H-M   'P 1'
#
loop_
_entity.id
_entity.type
_entity.pdbx_description
1 polymer ?
#
loop_
_entity_poly.entity_id
_entity_poly.type
_entity_poly.pdbx_seq_one_letter_code
_entity_poly.pdbx_strand_id
1 'polypeptide(L)'
;MAALFVVVALLGGCQSTRERLLAQGYPAPFVSGFEDGCGSGRQAAGALAEYRKNVPAYLADRYYATGWDDGFRQCQASVNSDVEHHAGIGSQADRNWQHSKDQSWSKALGRKAQP
;
A
#
# COMPACT_ATOMS: atom_id res chain seq x y z
N MET A 1 36.88 9.12 12.38
CA MET A 1 36.13 9.17 11.10
C MET A 1 35.08 8.06 10.95
N ALA A 2 35.35 6.80 11.34
CA ALA A 2 34.37 5.70 11.21
C ALA A 2 33.03 5.93 11.94
N ALA A 3 33.05 6.53 13.13
CA ALA A 3 31.83 6.83 13.88
C ALA A 3 30.90 7.84 13.18
N LEU A 4 31.44 8.77 12.38
CA LEU A 4 30.64 9.74 11.63
C LEU A 4 29.85 9.08 10.49
N PHE A 5 30.45 8.09 9.81
CA PHE A 5 29.79 7.36 8.72
C PHE A 5 28.63 6.49 9.22
N VAL A 6 28.75 5.90 10.41
CA VAL A 6 27.67 5.09 11.02
C VAL A 6 26.46 5.95 11.39
N VAL A 7 26.68 7.16 11.92
CA VAL A 7 25.59 8.09 12.26
C VAL A 7 24.86 8.59 11.01
N VAL A 8 25.58 8.84 9.90
CA VAL A 8 24.95 9.24 8.63
C VAL A 8 24.14 8.09 8.01
N ALA A 9 24.58 6.83 8.13
CA ALA A 9 23.84 5.68 7.62
C ALA A 9 22.56 5.38 8.41
N LEU A 10 22.53 5.69 9.71
CA LEU A 10 21.35 5.54 10.57
C LEU A 10 20.29 6.64 10.37
N LEU A 11 20.65 7.74 9.70
CA LEU A 11 19.75 8.83 9.32
C LEU A 11 19.16 8.65 7.91
N GLY A 12 19.22 7.44 7.34
CA GLY A 12 18.53 7.11 6.09
C GLY A 12 17.02 7.33 6.24
N GLY A 13 16.58 8.55 5.92
CA GLY A 13 15.20 8.97 6.05
C GLY A 13 14.28 8.16 5.15
N CYS A 14 12.99 8.19 5.49
CA CYS A 14 11.92 7.72 4.61
C CYS A 14 11.98 8.55 3.32
N GLN A 15 12.72 8.07 2.32
CA GLN A 15 12.88 8.79 1.06
C GLN A 15 11.53 8.79 0.35
N SER A 16 11.03 9.98 0.01
CA SER A 16 9.79 10.08 -0.76
C SER A 16 9.98 9.43 -2.14
N THR A 17 8.92 8.82 -2.68
CA THR A 17 8.99 8.24 -4.04
C THR A 17 9.44 9.27 -5.08
N ARG A 18 9.06 10.54 -4.90
CA ARG A 18 9.53 11.68 -5.70
C ARG A 18 11.05 11.81 -5.69
N GLU A 19 11.66 11.87 -4.51
CA GLU A 19 13.12 11.97 -4.38
C GLU A 19 13.83 10.77 -5.00
N ARG A 20 13.27 9.58 -4.82
CA ARG A 20 13.82 8.35 -5.43
C ARG A 20 13.79 8.41 -6.95
N LEU A 21 12.67 8.82 -7.55
CA LEU A 21 12.55 8.94 -9.00
C LEU A 21 13.49 10.02 -9.56
N LEU A 22 13.60 11.17 -8.88
CA LEU A 22 14.56 12.21 -9.26
C LEU A 22 16.01 11.70 -9.20
N ALA A 23 16.37 10.99 -8.14
CA ALA A 23 17.70 10.40 -7.98
C ALA A 23 18.02 9.32 -9.04
N GLN A 24 16.99 8.66 -9.57
CA GLN A 24 17.11 7.70 -10.67
C GLN A 24 17.16 8.36 -12.06
N GLY A 25 17.07 9.69 -12.13
CA GLY A 25 17.17 10.44 -13.38
C GLY A 25 15.85 10.56 -14.15
N TYR A 26 14.71 10.28 -13.52
CA TYR A 26 13.42 10.52 -14.16
C TYR A 26 13.18 12.02 -14.34
N PRO A 27 12.61 12.44 -15.49
CA PRO A 27 12.38 13.85 -15.78
C PRO A 27 11.32 14.44 -14.83
N ALA A 28 11.48 15.72 -14.44
CA ALA A 28 10.59 16.36 -13.47
C ALA A 28 9.08 16.31 -13.82
N PRO A 29 8.65 16.40 -15.10
CA PRO A 29 7.24 16.20 -15.46
C PRO A 29 6.74 14.79 -15.15
N PHE A 30 7.54 13.74 -15.39
CA PHE A 30 7.20 12.37 -15.02
C PHE A 30 6.98 12.25 -13.51
N VAL A 31 7.90 12.80 -12.72
CA VAL A 31 7.80 12.71 -11.26
C VAL A 31 6.57 13.43 -10.72
N SER A 32 6.24 14.59 -11.31
CA SER A 32 5.04 15.34 -10.92
C SER A 32 3.75 14.64 -11.35
N GLY A 33 3.74 14.06 -12.56
CA GLY A 33 2.64 13.20 -13.02
C GLY A 33 2.45 11.99 -12.09
N PHE A 34 3.54 11.34 -11.70
CA PHE A 34 3.51 10.18 -10.81
C PHE A 34 2.88 10.47 -9.45
N GLU A 35 3.20 11.61 -8.83
CA GLU A 35 2.58 11.98 -7.56
C GLU A 35 1.08 12.26 -7.68
N ASP A 36 0.67 13.01 -8.70
CA ASP A 36 -0.74 13.30 -8.99
C ASP A 36 -1.52 12.00 -9.30
N GLY A 37 -0.91 11.12 -10.09
CA GLY A 37 -1.43 9.79 -10.41
C GLY A 37 -1.58 8.93 -9.17
N CYS A 38 -0.56 8.86 -8.32
CA CYS A 38 -0.57 8.05 -7.11
C CYS A 38 -1.64 8.49 -6.11
N GLY A 39 -1.81 9.81 -5.89
CA GLY A 39 -2.92 10.33 -5.09
C GLY A 39 -4.28 9.88 -5.62
N SER A 40 -4.47 10.02 -6.93
CA SER A 40 -5.69 9.62 -7.65
C SER A 40 -5.95 8.11 -7.59
N GLY A 41 -4.92 7.29 -7.75
CA GLY A 41 -5.02 5.82 -7.70
C GLY A 41 -5.41 5.33 -6.31
N ARG A 42 -4.83 5.92 -5.25
CA ARG A 42 -5.23 5.62 -3.87
C ARG A 42 -6.67 6.00 -3.60
N GLN A 43 -7.12 7.17 -4.06
CA GLN A 43 -8.51 7.57 -3.94
C GLN A 43 -9.43 6.60 -4.68
N ALA A 44 -9.07 6.18 -5.90
CA ALA A 44 -9.84 5.22 -6.68
C ALA A 44 -9.94 3.84 -6.02
N ALA A 45 -8.99 3.49 -5.15
CA ALA A 45 -9.02 2.29 -4.31
C ALA A 45 -9.71 2.50 -2.94
N GLY A 46 -10.34 3.66 -2.72
CA GLY A 46 -11.11 3.96 -1.51
C GLY A 46 -10.30 4.54 -0.35
N ALA A 47 -9.03 4.87 -0.54
CA ALA A 47 -8.26 5.58 0.47
C ALA A 47 -8.69 7.06 0.58
N LEU A 48 -8.47 7.67 1.75
CA LEU A 48 -8.64 9.11 1.96
C LEU A 48 -7.50 9.90 1.29
N ALA A 49 -7.54 9.97 -0.03
CA ALA A 49 -6.59 10.71 -0.87
C ALA A 49 -7.31 11.65 -1.83
N GLU A 50 -6.61 12.67 -2.32
CA GLU A 50 -7.15 13.61 -3.29
C GLU A 50 -6.91 13.11 -4.72
N TYR A 51 -7.94 13.19 -5.57
CA TYR A 51 -7.78 13.02 -7.01
C TYR A 51 -7.15 14.26 -7.62
N ARG A 52 -6.06 14.08 -8.37
CA ARG A 52 -5.41 15.14 -9.13
C ARG A 52 -5.05 14.65 -10.52
N LYS A 53 -5.53 15.35 -11.54
CA LYS A 53 -5.08 15.19 -12.93
C LYS A 53 -5.01 16.57 -13.57
N ASN A 54 -3.81 17.09 -13.76
CA ASN A 54 -3.61 18.32 -14.52
C ASN A 54 -3.84 18.02 -16.00
N VAL A 55 -5.09 18.15 -16.46
CA VAL A 55 -5.50 17.79 -17.82
C VAL A 55 -4.67 18.52 -18.89
N PRO A 56 -4.43 19.85 -18.80
CA PRO A 56 -3.53 20.52 -19.75
C PRO A 56 -2.13 19.88 -19.82
N ALA A 57 -1.51 19.60 -18.67
CA ALA A 57 -0.19 18.96 -18.64
C ALA A 57 -0.22 17.52 -19.17
N TYR A 58 -1.27 16.76 -18.87
CA TYR A 58 -1.48 15.39 -19.36
C TYR A 58 -1.61 15.33 -20.88
N LEU A 59 -2.25 16.32 -21.50
CA LEU A 59 -2.39 16.37 -22.96
C LEU A 59 -1.13 16.92 -23.66
N ALA A 60 -0.39 17.82 -23.00
CA ALA A 60 0.74 18.50 -23.60
C ALA A 60 2.10 17.81 -23.38
N ASP A 61 2.28 17.10 -22.26
CA ASP A 61 3.54 16.49 -21.87
C ASP A 61 3.39 14.97 -21.67
N ARG A 62 3.97 14.23 -22.61
CA ARG A 62 4.05 12.76 -22.58
C ARG A 62 4.69 12.21 -21.31
N TYR A 63 5.70 12.87 -20.73
CA TYR A 63 6.33 12.40 -19.50
C TYR A 63 5.38 12.55 -18.31
N TYR A 64 4.67 13.68 -18.21
CA TYR A 64 3.64 13.85 -17.18
C TYR A 64 2.54 12.80 -17.35
N ALA A 65 2.07 12.56 -18.57
CA ALA A 65 1.03 11.56 -18.85
C ALA A 65 1.46 10.15 -18.43
N THR A 66 2.65 9.70 -18.87
CA THR A 66 3.20 8.40 -18.47
C THR A 66 3.37 8.30 -16.96
N GLY A 67 3.94 9.32 -16.32
CA GLY A 67 4.08 9.36 -14.87
C GLY A 67 2.74 9.20 -14.16
N TRP A 68 1.73 9.93 -14.61
CA TRP A 68 0.37 9.89 -14.05
C TRP A 68 -0.26 8.51 -14.17
N ASP A 69 -0.20 7.89 -15.35
CA ASP A 69 -0.76 6.54 -15.57
C ASP A 69 -0.05 5.48 -14.72
N ASP A 70 1.28 5.57 -14.62
CA ASP A 70 2.08 4.65 -13.82
C ASP A 70 1.82 4.80 -12.32
N GLY A 71 1.82 6.05 -11.83
CA GLY A 71 1.53 6.36 -10.43
C GLY A 71 0.11 5.92 -10.03
N PHE A 72 -0.88 6.17 -10.89
CA PHE A 72 -2.25 5.74 -10.67
C PHE A 72 -2.35 4.23 -10.49
N ARG A 73 -1.81 3.46 -11.46
CA ARG A 73 -1.90 2.00 -11.44
C ARG A 73 -1.19 1.39 -10.24
N GLN A 74 0.03 1.86 -9.95
CA GLN A 74 0.83 1.31 -8.86
C GLN A 74 0.19 1.56 -7.50
N CYS A 75 -0.26 2.78 -7.23
CA CYS A 75 -0.82 3.10 -5.93
C CYS A 75 -2.25 2.60 -5.74
N GLN A 76 -3.04 2.47 -6.81
CA GLN A 76 -4.32 1.76 -6.76
C GLN A 76 -4.12 0.29 -6.38
N ALA A 77 -3.17 -0.39 -7.05
CA ALA A 77 -2.87 -1.78 -6.78
C ALA A 77 -2.37 -2.00 -5.34
N SER A 78 -1.51 -1.10 -4.83
CA SER A 78 -1.01 -1.16 -3.44
C SER A 78 -2.14 -1.12 -2.42
N VAL A 79 -3.08 -0.17 -2.55
CA VAL A 79 -4.20 -0.08 -1.60
C VAL A 79 -5.11 -1.31 -1.71
N ASN A 80 -5.39 -1.77 -2.92
CA ASN A 80 -6.18 -2.98 -3.11
C ASN A 80 -5.51 -4.20 -2.46
N SER A 81 -4.20 -4.37 -2.64
CA SER A 81 -3.46 -5.48 -2.02
C SER A 81 -3.46 -5.39 -0.49
N ASP A 82 -3.36 -4.18 0.06
CA ASP A 82 -3.42 -3.96 1.51
C ASP A 82 -4.80 -4.35 2.05
N VAL A 83 -5.88 -3.93 1.38
CA VAL A 83 -7.25 -4.30 1.73
C VAL A 83 -7.46 -5.81 1.66
N GLU A 84 -7.02 -6.46 0.57
CA GLU A 84 -7.11 -7.91 0.41
C GLU A 84 -6.34 -8.66 1.51
N HIS A 85 -5.14 -8.19 1.84
CA HIS A 85 -4.33 -8.77 2.90
C HIS A 85 -5.03 -8.69 4.27
N HIS A 86 -5.56 -7.51 4.61
CA HIS A 86 -6.29 -7.32 5.87
C HIS A 86 -7.58 -8.14 5.94
N ALA A 87 -8.34 -8.21 4.85
CA ALA A 87 -9.54 -9.05 4.77
C ALA A 87 -9.20 -10.54 4.93
N GLY A 88 -8.08 -10.99 4.33
CA GLY A 88 -7.57 -12.35 4.47
C GLY A 88 -7.27 -12.71 5.93
N ILE A 89 -6.53 -11.85 6.65
CA ILE A 89 -6.20 -12.05 8.07
C ILE A 89 -7.46 -12.16 8.93
N GLY A 90 -8.42 -11.23 8.76
CA GLY A 90 -9.68 -11.26 9.49
C GLY A 90 -10.44 -12.57 9.27
N SER A 91 -10.56 -13.00 8.01
CA SER A 91 -11.23 -14.25 7.67
C SER A 91 -10.57 -15.48 8.32
N GLN A 92 -9.25 -15.50 8.44
CA GLN A 92 -8.52 -16.61 9.05
C GLN A 92 -8.72 -16.64 10.57
N ALA A 93 -8.69 -15.47 11.22
CA ALA A 93 -8.95 -15.35 12.65
C ALA A 93 -10.37 -15.83 13.00
N ASP A 94 -11.37 -15.45 12.19
CA ASP A 94 -12.75 -15.87 12.37
C ASP A 94 -12.92 -17.39 12.22
N ARG A 95 -12.34 -17.98 11.18
CA ARG A 95 -12.35 -19.45 10.99
C ARG A 95 -11.73 -20.16 12.19
N ASN A 96 -10.56 -19.70 12.65
CA ASN A 96 -9.87 -20.28 13.80
C ASN A 96 -10.71 -20.20 15.08
N TRP A 97 -11.38 -19.05 15.30
CA TRP A 97 -12.27 -18.87 16.44
C TRP A 97 -13.45 -19.86 16.39
N GLN A 98 -14.12 -19.98 15.25
CA GLN A 98 -15.24 -20.93 15.06
C GLN A 98 -14.79 -22.38 15.34
N HIS A 99 -13.64 -22.79 14.78
CA HIS A 99 -13.09 -24.13 15.03
C HIS A 99 -12.80 -24.36 16.52
N SER A 100 -12.25 -23.38 17.23
CA SER A 100 -11.97 -23.49 18.66
C SER A 100 -13.27 -23.67 19.49
N LYS A 101 -14.32 -22.94 19.11
CA LYS A 101 -15.64 -23.01 19.73
C LYS A 101 -16.23 -24.41 19.53
N ASP A 102 -16.25 -24.92 18.30
CA ASP A 102 -16.83 -26.23 18.00
C ASP A 102 -16.09 -27.38 18.71
N GLN A 103 -14.76 -27.29 18.80
CA GLN A 103 -13.96 -28.23 19.59
C GLN A 103 -14.29 -28.17 21.08
N SER A 104 -14.48 -26.96 21.64
CA SER A 104 -14.85 -26.78 23.05
C SER A 104 -16.22 -27.38 23.36
N TRP A 105 -17.19 -27.20 22.47
CA TRP A 105 -18.53 -27.80 22.57
C TRP A 105 -18.47 -29.32 22.47
N SER A 106 -17.72 -29.86 21.51
CA SER A 106 -17.54 -31.29 21.35
C SER A 106 -16.94 -31.93 22.60
N LYS A 107 -15.92 -31.30 23.22
CA LYS A 107 -15.33 -31.75 24.49
C LYS A 107 -16.32 -31.69 25.65
N ALA A 108 -17.11 -30.62 25.74
CA ALA A 108 -18.11 -30.44 26.80
C ALA A 108 -19.23 -31.48 26.70
N LEU A 109 -19.76 -31.71 25.50
CA LEU A 109 -20.78 -32.73 25.24
C LEU A 109 -20.24 -34.15 25.45
N GLY A 110 -19.00 -34.42 25.02
CA GLY A 110 -18.32 -35.69 25.28
C GLY A 110 -18.12 -35.97 26.77
N ARG A 111 -17.72 -34.97 27.57
CA ARG A 111 -17.64 -35.10 29.05
C ARG A 111 -19.00 -35.34 29.70
N LYS A 112 -20.09 -34.82 29.12
CA LYS A 112 -21.46 -35.04 29.63
C LYS A 112 -21.98 -36.44 29.30
N ALA A 113 -21.40 -37.11 28.30
CA ALA A 113 -21.79 -38.45 27.86
C ALA A 113 -21.01 -39.59 28.56
N GLN A 114 -20.04 -39.25 29.40
CA GLN A 114 -19.31 -40.22 30.24
C GLN A 114 -20.15 -40.48 31.52
N PRO A 115 -20.61 -41.72 31.77
CA PRO A 115 -21.43 -42.07 32.95
C PRO A 115 -20.67 -41.93 34.28
#